data_AF-A0A933RSH1-F1
#
_entry.id   AF-A0A933RSH1-F1
#
_cell.length_a   1.000
_cell.length_b   1.000
_cell.length_c   1.000
_cell.angle_alpha   90.00
_cell.angle_beta   90.00
_cell.angle_gamma   90.00
#
_symmetry.space_group_name_H-M   'P 1'
#
loop_
_entity.id
_entity.type
_entity.pdbx_description
1 polymer ?
#
loop_
_entity_poly.entity_id
_entity_poly.type
_entity_poly.pdbx_seq_one_letter_code
_entity_poly.pdbx_strand_id
1 'polypeptide(L)'
;MTELLKKAVEWQALLDSGKMASQAEIARQEGITRARVTQVMGMLRLTPEIQEQILTMPHGICRPPISERMLRPVAAIIGSHNQVREFHKLLV
;
A
#
# COMPACT_ATOMS: atom_id res chain seq x y z
N MET A 1 -9.06 -0.08 1.23
CA MET A 1 -7.61 -0.39 1.21
C MET A 1 -7.22 -0.97 -0.13
N THR A 2 -7.89 -2.04 -0.56
CA THR A 2 -7.72 -2.75 -1.84
C THR A 2 -7.46 -1.82 -3.02
N GLU A 3 -8.30 -0.79 -3.22
CA GLU A 3 -8.15 0.15 -4.33
C GLU A 3 -6.85 0.98 -4.28
N LEU A 4 -6.34 1.31 -3.09
CA LEU A 4 -5.04 1.99 -2.97
C LEU A 4 -3.89 1.05 -3.32
N LEU A 5 -3.96 -0.22 -2.90
CA LEU A 5 -2.95 -1.21 -3.23
C LEU A 5 -2.92 -1.51 -4.74
N LYS A 6 -4.09 -1.65 -5.37
CA LYS A 6 -4.20 -1.79 -6.82
C LYS A 6 -3.57 -0.60 -7.56
N LYS A 7 -3.90 0.63 -7.15
CA LYS A 7 -3.27 1.83 -7.71
C LYS A 7 -1.76 1.84 -7.52
N ALA A 8 -1.26 1.42 -6.36
CA ALA A 8 0.18 1.34 -6.13
C ALA A 8 0.87 0.39 -7.12
N VAL A 9 0.28 -0.79 -7.37
CA VAL A 9 0.77 -1.76 -8.36
C VAL A 9 0.74 -1.18 -9.77
N GLU A 10 -0.37 -0.53 -10.16
CA GLU A 10 -0.51 0.13 -11.46
C GLU A 10 0.54 1.22 -11.67
N TRP A 11 0.71 2.12 -10.70
CA TRP A 11 1.72 3.18 -10.76
C TRP A 11 3.14 2.63 -10.83
N GLN A 12 3.44 1.54 -10.11
CA GLN A 12 4.74 0.87 -10.22
C GLN A 12 4.96 0.36 -11.65
N ALA A 13 3.96 -0.27 -12.27
CA ALA A 13 4.06 -0.72 -13.65
C ALA A 13 4.24 0.44 -14.66
N LEU A 14 3.62 1.60 -14.42
CA LEU A 14 3.82 2.80 -15.24
C LEU A 14 5.24 3.34 -15.13
N LEU A 15 5.83 3.31 -13.92
CA LEU A 15 7.22 3.69 -13.70
C LEU A 15 8.18 2.70 -14.36
N ASP A 16 7.97 1.39 -14.16
CA ASP A 16 8.84 0.33 -14.69
C ASP A 16 8.82 0.28 -16.22
N SER A 17 7.67 0.59 -16.83
CA SER A 17 7.54 0.69 -18.29
C SER A 17 8.02 2.01 -18.87
N GLY A 18 8.42 2.98 -18.03
CA GLY A 18 8.83 4.32 -18.46
C GLY A 18 7.70 5.20 -19.02
N LYS A 19 6.44 4.75 -18.93
CA LYS A 19 5.26 5.55 -19.30
C LYS A 19 5.08 6.76 -18.38
N MET A 20 5.63 6.69 -17.16
CA MET A 20 5.77 7.81 -16.24
C MET A 20 7.21 7.88 -15.77
N ALA A 21 7.78 9.08 -15.75
CA ALA A 21 9.16 9.34 -15.37
C ALA A 21 9.36 9.43 -13.85
N SER A 22 8.31 9.71 -13.06
CA SER A 22 8.45 9.83 -11.61
C SER A 22 7.14 9.81 -10.82
N GLN A 23 7.23 9.60 -9.51
CA GLN A 23 6.12 9.82 -8.57
C GLN A 23 5.54 11.24 -8.60
N ALA A 24 6.34 12.24 -8.99
CA ALA A 24 5.85 13.61 -9.15
C ALA A 24 4.95 13.75 -10.37
N GLU A 25 5.20 12.98 -11.42
CA GLU A 25 4.34 12.91 -12.61
C GLU A 25 3.04 12.18 -12.31
N ILE A 26 3.11 11.03 -11.61
CA ILE A 26 1.93 10.35 -11.07
C ILE A 26 1.06 11.34 -10.28
N ALA A 27 1.66 12.09 -9.36
CA ALA A 27 0.95 13.05 -8.51
C ALA A 27 0.20 14.11 -9.35
N ARG A 28 0.85 14.66 -10.38
CA ARG A 28 0.23 15.64 -11.29
C ARG A 28 -0.92 15.02 -12.08
N GLN A 29 -0.74 13.82 -12.63
CA GLN A 29 -1.76 13.14 -13.42
C GLN A 29 -2.99 12.76 -12.58
N GLU A 30 -2.76 12.32 -11.33
CA GLU A 30 -3.83 11.92 -10.41
C GLU A 30 -4.48 13.10 -9.67
N GLY A 31 -3.93 14.32 -9.81
CA GLY A 31 -4.43 15.51 -9.10
C GLY A 31 -4.25 15.45 -7.58
N ILE A 32 -3.23 14.71 -7.09
CA ILE A 32 -2.95 14.54 -5.66
C ILE A 32 -1.55 15.00 -5.30
N THR A 33 -1.27 15.14 -4.00
CA THR A 33 0.07 15.52 -3.55
C THR A 33 1.07 14.40 -3.77
N ARG A 34 2.34 14.77 -4.02
CA ARG A 34 3.45 13.81 -4.08
C ARG A 34 3.55 12.96 -2.80
N ALA A 35 3.31 13.58 -1.64
CA ALA A 35 3.30 12.88 -0.37
C ALA A 35 2.25 11.76 -0.32
N ARG A 36 1.06 11.97 -0.92
CA ARG A 36 0.03 10.95 -1.01
C ARG A 36 0.44 9.79 -1.92
N VAL A 37 1.07 10.07 -3.06
CA VAL A 37 1.63 9.04 -3.94
C VAL A 37 2.65 8.18 -3.18
N THR A 38 3.60 8.82 -2.50
CA THR A 38 4.63 8.11 -1.71
C THR A 38 4.02 7.25 -0.60
N GLN A 39 2.95 7.71 0.06
CA GLN A 39 2.24 6.92 1.09
C GLN A 39 1.62 5.66 0.50
N VAL A 40 0.88 5.81 -0.58
CA VAL A 40 0.20 4.70 -1.27
C VAL A 40 1.22 3.71 -1.84
N MET A 41 2.24 4.19 -2.54
CA MET A 41 3.34 3.34 -3.02
C MET A 41 4.11 2.65 -1.90
N GLY A 42 4.14 3.25 -0.70
CA GLY A 42 4.76 2.64 0.47
C GLY A 42 4.14 1.30 0.86
N MET A 43 2.90 1.03 0.45
CA MET A 43 2.24 -0.25 0.67
C MET A 43 2.91 -1.41 -0.10
N LEU A 44 3.64 -1.13 -1.17
CA LEU A 44 4.37 -2.16 -1.94
C LEU A 44 5.56 -2.77 -1.17
N ARG A 45 5.95 -2.17 -0.04
CA ARG A 45 6.96 -2.74 0.88
C ARG A 45 6.41 -3.78 1.84
N LEU A 46 5.09 -3.98 1.85
CA LEU A 46 4.48 -5.08 2.58
C LEU A 46 4.84 -6.41 1.90
N THR A 47 4.93 -7.49 2.66
CA THR A 47 5.17 -8.83 2.12
C THR A 47 4.04 -9.24 1.19
N PRO A 48 4.32 -10.11 0.20
CA PRO A 48 3.29 -10.63 -0.70
C PRO A 48 2.07 -11.20 0.03
N GLU A 49 2.29 -11.90 1.14
CA GLU A 49 1.24 -12.45 2.00
C GLU A 49 0.30 -11.36 2.54
N ILE A 50 0.83 -10.26 3.06
CA ILE A 50 0.01 -9.15 3.59
C ILE A 50 -0.72 -8.44 2.45
N GLN A 51 -0.05 -8.24 1.31
CA GLN A 51 -0.67 -7.64 0.13
C GLN A 51 -1.87 -8.46 -0.35
N GLU A 52 -1.73 -9.78 -0.43
CA GLU A 52 -2.81 -10.70 -0.83
C GLU A 52 -3.98 -10.68 0.17
N GLN A 53 -3.70 -10.69 1.47
CA GLN A 53 -4.73 -10.55 2.50
C GLN A 53 -5.49 -9.22 2.35
N ILE A 54 -4.79 -8.11 2.10
CA ILE A 54 -5.43 -6.80 1.85
C ILE A 54 -6.31 -6.83 0.59
N LEU A 55 -5.87 -7.52 -0.47
CA LEU A 55 -6.62 -7.62 -1.72
C LEU A 55 -7.89 -8.48 -1.59
N THR A 56 -7.87 -9.49 -0.71
CA THR A 56 -8.97 -10.43 -0.49
C THR A 56 -9.91 -10.03 0.65
N MET A 57 -9.51 -9.06 1.49
CA MET A 57 -10.34 -8.56 2.60
C MET A 57 -11.64 -7.92 2.10
N PRO A 58 -12.80 -8.38 2.61
CA PRO A 58 -14.08 -7.75 2.26
C PRO A 58 -14.16 -6.35 2.87
N HIS A 59 -14.70 -5.41 2.11
CA HIS A 59 -14.86 -4.03 2.55
C HIS A 59 -15.75 -3.96 3.81
N GLY A 60 -15.20 -3.45 4.92
CA GLY A 60 -15.97 -3.14 6.13
C GLY A 60 -16.06 -4.23 7.20
N ILE A 61 -15.35 -5.35 7.08
CA ILE A 61 -15.40 -6.43 8.08
C ILE A 61 -14.48 -6.17 9.28
N CYS A 62 -13.29 -5.60 9.09
CA CYS A 62 -12.41 -5.25 10.21
C CYS A 62 -12.93 -3.99 10.93
N ARG A 63 -13.09 -4.04 12.26
CA ARG A 63 -13.39 -2.86 13.10
C ARG A 63 -12.27 -2.64 14.12
N PRO A 64 -11.54 -1.50 14.09
CA PRO A 64 -11.66 -0.45 13.08
C PRO A 64 -11.20 -0.92 11.69
N PRO A 65 -11.74 -0.35 10.60
CA PRO A 65 -11.29 -0.68 9.25
C PRO A 65 -9.81 -0.37 9.10
N ILE A 66 -9.05 -1.32 8.56
CA ILE A 66 -7.62 -1.11 8.29
C ILE A 66 -7.47 0.10 7.35
N SER A 67 -6.75 1.11 7.84
CA SER A 67 -6.44 2.33 7.09
C SER A 67 -5.00 2.32 6.63
N GLU A 68 -4.69 3.05 5.55
CA GLU A 68 -3.35 3.06 4.97
C GLU A 68 -2.32 3.58 5.99
N ARG A 69 -2.75 4.54 6.83
CA ARG A 69 -1.96 5.07 7.94
C ARG A 69 -1.53 3.98 8.94
N MET A 70 -2.39 3.00 9.23
CA MET A 70 -2.08 1.90 10.14
C MET A 70 -1.06 0.92 9.54
N LEU A 71 -0.96 0.85 8.22
CA LEU A 71 -0.01 -0.02 7.51
C LEU A 71 1.38 0.60 7.36
N ARG A 72 1.53 1.93 7.50
CA ARG A 72 2.85 2.57 7.33
C ARG A 72 3.92 2.04 8.28
N PRO A 73 3.65 1.84 9.59
CA PRO A 73 4.64 1.27 10.51
C PRO A 73 4.97 -0.17 10.11
N VAL A 74 3.96 -0.95 9.72
CA VAL A 74 4.14 -2.35 9.27
C VAL A 74 5.05 -2.39 8.03
N ALA A 75 4.80 -1.54 7.04
CA ALA A 75 5.61 -1.41 5.82
C ALA A 75 7.04 -0.88 6.06
N ALA A 76 7.37 -0.45 7.28
CA ALA A 76 8.71 -0.02 7.68
C ALA A 76 9.46 -1.09 8.49
N ILE A 77 8.81 -2.18 8.90
CA ILE A 77 9.43 -3.28 9.65
C ILE A 77 10.38 -4.05 8.74
N ILE A 78 11.60 -4.27 9.23
CA ILE A 78 12.58 -5.15 8.60
C ILE A 78 12.27 -6.60 9.00
N GLY A 79 12.15 -7.47 8.00
CA GLY A 79 11.94 -8.90 8.16
C GLY A 79 10.47 -9.32 8.06
N SER A 80 10.21 -10.27 7.16
CA SER A 80 8.86 -10.74 6.79
C SER A 80 8.04 -11.24 7.99
N HIS A 81 8.64 -12.06 8.86
CA HIS A 81 7.96 -12.63 10.02
C HIS A 81 7.44 -11.57 11.00
N ASN A 82 8.26 -10.55 11.29
CA ASN A 82 7.86 -9.45 12.18
C ASN A 82 6.75 -8.62 11.54
N GLN A 83 6.83 -8.40 10.23
CA GLN A 83 5.83 -7.64 9.49
C GLN A 83 4.45 -8.32 9.53
N VAL A 84 4.39 -9.62 9.24
CA VAL A 84 3.15 -10.42 9.29
C VAL A 84 2.58 -10.45 10.71
N ARG A 85 3.43 -10.63 11.72
CA ARG A 85 3.00 -10.62 13.13
C ARG A 85 2.35 -9.29 13.52
N GLU A 86 2.98 -8.16 13.19
CA GLU A 86 2.41 -6.85 13.52
C GLU A 86 1.15 -6.55 12.69
N PHE A 87 1.08 -7.03 11.44
CA PHE A 87 -0.14 -6.91 10.64
C PHE A 87 -1.32 -7.65 11.27
N HIS A 88 -1.14 -8.90 11.71
CA HIS A 88 -2.21 -9.67 12.34
C HIS A 88 -2.72 -9.04 13.64
N LYS A 89 -1.88 -8.31 14.39
CA LYS A 89 -2.34 -7.54 15.57
C LYS A 89 -3.31 -6.42 15.21
N LEU A 90 -3.32 -5.94 13.96
CA LEU A 90 -4.26 -4.93 13.49
C LEU A 90 -5.62 -5.53 13.10
N LEU A 91 -5.72 -6.87 13.02
CA LEU A 91 -6.94 -7.59 12.66
C LEU A 91 -7.76 -8.05 13.87
N VAL A 92 -7.18 -7.99 15.08
CA VAL A 92 -7.77 -8.40 16.36
C VAL A 92 -8.26 -7.16 17.11
#